data_AF-A0AA48KQ83-F1
#
_entry.id   AF-A0AA48KQ83-F1
#
_cell.length_a   1.000
_cell.length_b   1.000
_cell.length_c   1.000
_cell.angle_alpha   90.00
_cell.angle_beta   90.00
_cell.angle_gamma   90.00
#
_symmetry.space_group_name_H-M   'P 1'
#
loop_
_entity.id
_entity.type
_entity.pdbx_description
1 polymer ?
#
loop_
_entity_poly.entity_id
_entity_poly.type
_entity_poly.pdbx_seq_one_letter_code
_entity_poly.pdbx_strand_id
1 'polypeptide(L)'
;MLTLRTLLFKPGFASFEFAQGKKVKYTPPLRLYLVVSLLFFLILGSFNNLLPDGELRSQSATETYSRIMFVLFPVFAIYVGVFFRQSYFLANLVFSMHLHTIAYLALLVIGSLESMEQRSPLFVFLQVFPAAYFLWYVLAAFKTMFQESFLSTILKSGAIYFVYMATLGLVFDVILG
;
A
#
# COMPACT_ATOMS: atom_id res chain seq x y z
N MET A 1 16.53 -3.78 -13.90
CA MET A 1 15.31 -3.79 -13.07
C MET A 1 15.57 -4.59 -11.78
N LEU A 2 16.35 -4.04 -10.83
CA LEU A 2 16.76 -4.76 -9.61
C LEU A 2 15.84 -4.47 -8.39
N THR A 3 14.95 -3.47 -8.49
CA THR A 3 14.16 -2.94 -7.36
C THR A 3 12.88 -3.71 -7.08
N LEU A 4 12.09 -4.08 -8.10
CA LEU A 4 10.81 -4.79 -7.92
C LEU A 4 10.98 -6.18 -7.30
N ARG A 5 11.99 -6.93 -7.78
CA ARG A 5 12.33 -8.25 -7.23
C ARG A 5 12.81 -8.14 -5.78
N THR A 6 13.70 -7.19 -5.49
CA THR A 6 14.18 -6.98 -4.12
C THR A 6 13.04 -6.58 -3.18
N LEU A 7 12.10 -5.76 -3.66
CA LEU A 7 10.94 -5.32 -2.89
C LEU A 7 10.00 -6.47 -2.51
N LEU A 8 9.68 -7.35 -3.46
CA LEU A 8 8.77 -8.48 -3.24
C LEU A 8 9.39 -9.58 -2.35
N PHE A 9 10.70 -9.81 -2.45
CA PHE A 9 11.35 -10.92 -1.75
C PHE A 9 12.10 -10.52 -0.47
N LYS A 10 12.34 -9.22 -0.21
CA LYS A 10 13.00 -8.73 1.01
C LYS A 10 12.22 -7.55 1.61
N PRO A 11 11.18 -7.84 2.42
CA PRO A 11 10.31 -6.80 2.96
C PRO A 11 11.10 -5.82 3.85
N GLY A 12 10.92 -4.51 3.65
CA GLY A 12 11.53 -3.46 4.47
C GLY A 12 13.05 -3.26 4.32
N PHE A 13 13.78 -4.16 3.66
CA PHE A 13 15.25 -4.10 3.56
C PHE A 13 15.75 -2.86 2.79
N ALA A 14 15.10 -2.51 1.67
CA ALA A 14 15.48 -1.34 0.89
C ALA A 14 15.33 -0.02 1.68
N SER A 15 14.25 0.09 2.46
CA SER A 15 14.00 1.25 3.33
C SER A 15 14.95 1.30 4.51
N PHE A 16 15.34 0.14 5.05
CA PHE A 16 16.36 0.02 6.09
C PHE A 16 17.74 0.47 5.61
N GLU A 17 18.18 0.02 4.42
CA GLU A 17 19.46 0.46 3.84
C GLU A 17 19.46 1.97 3.56
N PHE A 18 18.32 2.52 3.13
CA PHE A 18 18.14 3.96 2.96
C PHE A 18 18.21 4.70 4.31
N ALA A 19 17.57 4.18 5.37
CA ALA A 19 17.59 4.76 6.71
C ALA A 19 19.02 4.83 7.30
N GLN A 20 19.89 3.89 6.94
CA GLN A 20 21.30 3.90 7.36
C GLN A 20 22.18 4.92 6.64
N GLY A 21 21.63 5.73 5.72
CA GLY A 21 22.40 6.72 4.98
C GLY A 21 23.40 6.12 4.00
N LYS A 22 23.28 4.81 3.69
CA LYS A 22 24.05 4.23 2.59
C LYS A 22 23.62 4.95 1.31
N LYS A 23 24.56 5.60 0.62
CA LYS A 23 24.38 6.25 -0.69
C LYS A 23 24.15 5.20 -1.78
N VAL A 24 23.14 4.35 -1.61
CA VAL A 24 22.77 3.42 -2.65
C VAL A 24 22.06 4.24 -3.71
N LYS A 25 22.53 4.09 -4.95
CA LYS A 25 21.97 4.67 -6.17
C LYS A 25 20.61 4.03 -6.46
N TYR A 26 19.68 4.08 -5.51
CA TYR A 26 18.32 3.63 -5.71
C TYR A 26 17.66 4.61 -6.68
N THR A 27 17.10 4.05 -7.75
CA THR A 27 16.13 4.79 -8.54
C THR A 27 15.05 5.32 -7.62
N PRO A 28 14.61 6.58 -7.79
CA PRO A 28 13.70 7.22 -6.86
C PRO A 28 12.48 6.31 -6.63
N PRO A 29 12.22 5.87 -5.38
CA PRO A 29 11.14 4.93 -5.05
C PRO A 29 9.78 5.46 -5.52
N LEU A 30 9.65 6.79 -5.58
CA LEU A 30 8.56 7.51 -6.20
C LEU A 30 8.22 7.03 -7.62
N ARG A 31 9.21 6.74 -8.48
CA ARG A 31 8.94 6.30 -9.87
C ARG A 31 8.27 4.93 -9.89
N LEU A 32 8.70 4.00 -9.04
CA LEU A 32 8.07 2.68 -8.95
C LEU A 32 6.63 2.81 -8.44
N TYR A 33 6.45 3.60 -7.37
CA TYR A 33 5.13 3.89 -6.82
C TYR A 33 4.19 4.51 -7.87
N LEU A 34 4.66 5.52 -8.62
CA LEU A 34 3.88 6.18 -9.67
C LEU A 34 3.46 5.20 -10.76
N VAL A 35 4.39 4.37 -11.25
CA VAL A 35 4.09 3.38 -12.30
C VAL A 35 3.08 2.35 -11.81
N VAL A 36 3.26 1.81 -10.59
CA VAL A 36 2.33 0.81 -10.04
C VAL A 36 0.97 1.41 -9.74
N SER A 37 0.92 2.63 -9.19
CA SER A 37 -0.35 3.34 -8.94
C SER A 37 -1.09 3.59 -10.25
N LEU A 38 -0.38 4.07 -11.27
CA LEU A 38 -0.96 4.29 -12.61
C LEU A 38 -1.54 2.98 -13.17
N LEU A 39 -0.78 1.88 -13.13
CA LEU A 39 -1.27 0.58 -13.59
C LEU A 39 -2.46 0.10 -12.77
N PHE A 40 -2.43 0.27 -11.44
CA PHE A 40 -3.52 -0.09 -10.55
C PHE A 40 -4.82 0.63 -10.94
N PHE A 41 -4.79 1.95 -11.10
CA PHE A 41 -5.99 2.72 -11.46
C PHE A 41 -6.50 2.41 -12.86
N LEU A 42 -5.60 2.17 -13.84
CA LEU A 42 -6.00 1.78 -15.20
C LEU A 42 -6.73 0.43 -15.22
N ILE A 43 -6.20 -0.55 -14.49
CA ILE A 43 -6.78 -1.89 -14.43
C ILE A 43 -8.06 -1.87 -13.58
N LEU A 44 -8.07 -1.16 -12.45
CA LEU A 44 -9.24 -1.00 -11.60
C LEU A 44 -10.41 -0.35 -12.35
N GLY A 45 -10.14 0.72 -13.10
CA GLY A 45 -11.14 1.35 -13.96
C GLY A 45 -11.73 0.37 -14.99
N SER A 46 -10.90 -0.51 -15.54
CA SER A 46 -11.34 -1.53 -16.52
C SER A 46 -12.31 -2.56 -15.92
N PHE A 47 -12.16 -2.92 -14.64
CA PHE A 47 -13.11 -3.81 -13.96
C PHE A 47 -14.48 -3.14 -13.73
N ASN A 48 -14.50 -1.85 -13.44
CA ASN A 48 -15.73 -1.11 -13.11
C ASN A 48 -16.58 -0.74 -14.34
N ASN A 49 -15.99 -0.67 -15.54
CA ASN A 49 -16.68 -0.29 -16.78
C ASN A 49 -17.62 -1.39 -17.34
N LEU A 50 -17.79 -2.53 -16.66
CA LEU A 50 -18.69 -3.62 -17.08
C LEU A 50 -20.17 -3.37 -16.69
N LEU A 51 -20.48 -2.26 -16.01
CA LEU A 51 -21.84 -1.84 -15.60
C LEU A 51 -22.22 -0.53 -16.33
N PRO A 52 -23.19 -0.51 -17.27
CA PRO A 52 -23.38 0.60 -18.23
C PRO A 52 -23.91 1.93 -17.69
N ASP A 53 -24.39 2.01 -16.44
CA ASP A 53 -25.16 3.18 -15.98
C ASP A 53 -24.35 4.22 -15.15
N GLY A 54 -23.01 4.09 -15.09
CA GLY A 54 -22.17 4.78 -14.11
C GLY A 54 -21.05 5.70 -14.62
N GLU A 55 -20.91 5.97 -15.93
CA GLU A 55 -19.69 6.58 -16.51
C GLU A 55 -19.27 7.94 -15.91
N LEU A 56 -20.20 8.81 -15.51
CA LEU A 56 -19.87 10.10 -14.86
C LEU A 56 -19.50 9.97 -13.37
N ARG A 57 -20.02 8.95 -12.68
CA ARG A 57 -19.66 8.65 -11.28
C ARG A 57 -18.36 7.85 -11.18
N SER A 58 -18.08 6.96 -12.13
CA SER A 58 -16.89 6.10 -12.13
C SER A 58 -15.60 6.88 -12.42
N GLN A 59 -15.64 7.87 -13.31
CA GLN A 59 -14.49 8.73 -13.61
C GLN A 59 -14.15 9.65 -12.43
N SER A 60 -15.16 10.30 -11.83
CA SER A 60 -14.96 11.16 -10.65
C SER A 60 -14.50 10.37 -9.42
N ALA A 61 -15.03 9.15 -9.23
CA ALA A 61 -14.57 8.26 -8.18
C ALA A 61 -13.10 7.89 -8.37
N THR A 62 -12.69 7.48 -9.58
CA THR A 62 -11.31 7.05 -9.86
C THR A 62 -10.31 8.21 -9.72
N GLU A 63 -10.66 9.43 -10.13
CA GLU A 63 -9.84 10.62 -9.89
C GLU A 63 -9.67 10.90 -8.39
N THR A 64 -10.77 10.81 -7.64
CA THR A 64 -10.81 11.02 -6.19
C THR A 64 -9.94 10.00 -5.45
N TYR A 65 -10.09 8.71 -5.76
CA TYR A 65 -9.26 7.64 -5.18
C TYR A 65 -7.78 7.85 -5.50
N SER A 66 -7.44 8.25 -6.73
CA SER A 66 -6.06 8.54 -7.14
C SER A 66 -5.45 9.67 -6.32
N ARG A 67 -6.20 10.76 -6.13
CA ARG A 67 -5.74 11.92 -5.37
C ARG A 67 -5.55 11.60 -3.88
N ILE A 68 -6.50 10.89 -3.28
CA ILE A 68 -6.43 10.44 -1.88
C ILE A 68 -5.18 9.57 -1.67
N MET A 69 -4.91 8.63 -2.58
CA MET A 69 -3.75 7.74 -2.52
C MET A 69 -2.40 8.47 -2.58
N PHE A 70 -2.29 9.56 -3.35
CA PHE A 70 -1.08 10.41 -3.35
C PHE A 70 -0.90 11.22 -2.07
N VAL A 71 -1.98 11.60 -1.39
CA VAL A 71 -1.91 12.37 -0.13
C VAL A 71 -1.77 11.46 1.10
N LEU A 72 -2.19 10.20 1.00
CA LEU A 72 -2.14 9.25 2.11
C LEU A 72 -0.73 8.75 2.41
N PHE A 73 0.15 8.56 1.42
CA PHE A 73 1.48 8.02 1.70
C PHE A 73 2.36 8.95 2.57
N PRO A 74 2.38 10.30 2.42
CA PRO A 74 3.05 11.19 3.35
C PRO A 74 2.40 11.17 4.74
N VAL A 75 1.07 11.12 4.82
CA VAL A 75 0.34 11.03 6.10
C VAL A 75 0.70 9.75 6.85
N PHE A 76 0.75 8.62 6.15
CA PHE A 76 1.23 7.35 6.73
C PHE A 76 2.68 7.46 7.21
N ALA A 77 3.56 8.10 6.45
CA ALA A 77 4.95 8.32 6.86
C ALA A 77 5.07 9.19 8.13
N ILE A 78 4.16 10.15 8.32
CA ILE A 78 4.05 10.93 9.56
C ILE A 78 3.64 10.02 10.72
N TYR A 79 2.61 9.19 10.57
CA TYR A 79 2.21 8.25 11.62
C TYR A 79 3.35 7.32 12.01
N VAL A 80 4.06 6.75 11.02
CA VAL A 80 5.25 5.96 11.27
C VAL A 80 6.28 6.75 12.09
N GLY A 81 6.55 8.02 11.73
CA GLY A 81 7.47 8.87 12.50
C GLY A 81 7.04 9.16 13.94
N VAL A 82 5.74 9.27 14.20
CA VAL A 82 5.18 9.49 15.54
C VAL A 82 5.38 8.26 16.44
N PHE A 83 5.10 7.07 15.92
CA PHE A 83 5.21 5.81 16.67
C PHE A 83 6.65 5.28 16.76
N PHE A 84 7.48 5.55 15.76
CA PHE A 84 8.90 5.18 15.70
C PHE A 84 9.78 6.43 15.77
N ARG A 85 9.89 7.03 16.96
CA ARG A 85 10.54 8.33 17.20
C ARG A 85 12.01 8.44 16.75
N GLN A 86 12.73 7.33 16.62
CA GLN A 86 14.12 7.28 16.17
C GLN A 86 14.26 6.97 14.68
N SER A 87 13.35 7.50 13.84
CA SER A 87 13.34 7.27 12.40
C SER A 87 13.33 8.57 11.61
N TYR A 88 14.07 8.60 10.51
CA TYR A 88 14.14 9.77 9.63
C TYR A 88 12.89 9.85 8.74
N PHE A 89 12.27 11.03 8.64
CA PHE A 89 11.07 11.23 7.84
C PHE A 89 11.23 10.76 6.39
N LEU A 90 12.37 11.07 5.75
CA LEU A 90 12.65 10.60 4.39
C LEU A 90 12.68 9.07 4.29
N ALA A 91 13.22 8.38 5.30
CA ALA A 91 13.21 6.92 5.33
C ALA A 91 11.80 6.36 5.51
N ASN A 92 10.98 6.99 6.36
CA ASN A 92 9.57 6.63 6.56
C ASN A 92 8.74 6.89 5.30
N LEU A 93 9.05 7.95 4.56
CA LEU A 93 8.40 8.27 3.29
C LEU A 93 8.70 7.21 2.25
N VAL A 94 9.98 6.84 2.10
CA VAL A 94 10.42 5.76 1.20
C VAL A 94 9.78 4.44 1.62
N PHE A 95 9.72 4.13 2.91
CA PHE A 95 9.05 2.94 3.42
C PHE A 95 7.56 2.91 3.10
N SER A 96 6.87 4.03 3.34
CA SER A 96 5.45 4.19 3.02
C SER A 96 5.17 3.93 1.54
N MET A 97 5.98 4.50 0.63
CA MET A 97 5.84 4.27 -0.81
C MET A 97 5.97 2.80 -1.18
N HIS A 98 6.95 2.10 -0.60
CA HIS A 98 7.17 0.67 -0.81
C HIS A 98 6.00 -0.18 -0.31
N LEU A 99 5.50 0.12 0.90
CA LEU A 99 4.37 -0.58 1.51
C LEU A 99 3.09 -0.42 0.67
N HIS A 100 2.78 0.82 0.25
CA HIS A 100 1.61 1.10 -0.58
C HIS A 100 1.73 0.51 -1.98
N THR A 101 2.93 0.46 -2.56
CA THR A 101 3.17 -0.23 -3.83
C THR A 101 2.76 -1.71 -3.73
N ILE A 102 3.15 -2.39 -2.65
CA ILE A 102 2.79 -3.79 -2.43
C ILE A 102 1.31 -3.94 -2.10
N ALA A 103 0.72 -2.99 -1.36
CA ALA A 103 -0.71 -2.94 -1.11
C ALA A 103 -1.50 -2.86 -2.42
N TYR A 104 -1.13 -1.98 -3.36
CA TYR A 104 -1.79 -1.89 -4.66
C TYR A 104 -1.64 -3.14 -5.51
N LEU A 105 -0.48 -3.79 -5.49
CA LEU A 105 -0.31 -5.07 -6.18
C LEU A 105 -1.19 -6.18 -5.55
N ALA A 106 -1.29 -6.23 -4.22
CA ALA A 106 -2.15 -7.17 -3.53
C ALA A 106 -3.63 -6.90 -3.84
N LEU A 107 -4.07 -5.64 -3.76
CA LEU A 107 -5.43 -5.23 -4.09
C LEU A 107 -5.78 -5.48 -5.56
N LEU A 108 -4.82 -5.28 -6.47
CA LEU A 108 -5.01 -5.60 -7.89
C LEU A 108 -5.35 -7.07 -8.08
N VAL A 109 -4.58 -7.96 -7.43
CA VAL A 109 -4.81 -9.41 -7.49
C VAL A 109 -6.13 -9.77 -6.83
N ILE A 110 -6.42 -9.23 -5.64
CA ILE A 110 -7.66 -9.50 -4.90
C ILE A 110 -8.88 -9.05 -5.70
N GLY A 111 -8.91 -7.81 -6.20
CA GLY A 111 -10.02 -7.29 -7.00
C GLY A 111 -10.22 -8.04 -8.32
N SER A 112 -9.12 -8.49 -8.95
CA SER A 112 -9.21 -9.37 -10.13
C SER A 112 -9.90 -10.70 -9.79
N LEU A 113 -9.55 -11.32 -8.66
CA LEU A 113 -10.17 -12.57 -8.19
C LEU A 113 -11.64 -12.35 -7.79
N GLU A 114 -11.96 -11.24 -7.12
CA GLU A 114 -13.32 -10.83 -6.75
C GLU A 114 -14.23 -10.69 -7.98
N SER A 115 -13.74 -10.06 -9.06
CA SER A 115 -14.52 -9.95 -10.31
C SER A 115 -14.88 -11.32 -10.93
N MET A 116 -14.12 -12.37 -10.61
CA MET A 116 -14.33 -13.73 -11.10
C MET A 116 -15.17 -14.59 -10.16
N GLU A 117 -15.50 -14.10 -8.96
CA GLU A 117 -16.25 -14.84 -7.93
C GLU A 117 -17.60 -15.34 -8.43
N GLN A 118 -18.29 -14.54 -9.26
CA GLN A 118 -19.56 -14.93 -9.87
C GLN A 118 -19.46 -16.20 -10.74
N ARG A 119 -18.25 -16.54 -11.22
CA ARG A 119 -18.01 -17.77 -12.01
C ARG A 119 -17.78 -19.00 -11.12
N SER A 120 -17.20 -18.84 -9.93
CA SER A 120 -16.92 -19.94 -9.02
C SER A 120 -16.59 -19.45 -7.61
N PRO A 121 -17.10 -20.09 -6.54
CA PRO A 121 -16.74 -19.76 -5.16
C PRO A 121 -15.27 -20.05 -4.83
N LEU A 122 -14.54 -20.80 -5.67
CA LEU A 122 -13.12 -21.07 -5.49
C LEU A 122 -12.28 -19.78 -5.46
N PHE A 123 -12.72 -18.73 -6.16
CA PHE A 123 -12.00 -17.46 -6.19
C PHE A 123 -11.95 -16.77 -4.82
N VAL A 124 -12.96 -16.96 -3.96
CA VAL A 124 -12.97 -16.45 -2.57
C VAL A 124 -11.84 -17.08 -1.75
N PHE A 125 -11.71 -18.42 -1.82
CA PHE A 125 -10.61 -19.11 -1.13
C PHE A 125 -9.26 -18.68 -1.67
N LEU A 126 -9.18 -18.38 -2.97
CA LEU A 126 -7.95 -17.94 -3.61
C LEU A 126 -7.52 -16.53 -3.16
N GLN A 127 -8.45 -15.65 -2.76
CA GLN A 127 -8.15 -14.32 -2.21
C GLN A 127 -7.40 -14.38 -0.87
N VAL A 128 -7.55 -15.47 -0.10
CA VAL A 128 -6.87 -15.63 1.19
C VAL A 128 -5.35 -15.62 1.03
N PHE A 129 -4.81 -16.16 -0.06
CA PHE A 129 -3.37 -16.21 -0.31
C PHE A 129 -2.72 -14.83 -0.46
N PRO A 130 -3.15 -13.94 -1.39
CA PRO A 130 -2.59 -12.60 -1.48
C PRO A 130 -2.86 -11.76 -0.23
N ALA A 131 -4.01 -11.94 0.44
CA ALA A 131 -4.31 -11.25 1.70
C ALA A 131 -3.35 -11.66 2.83
N ALA A 132 -3.12 -12.97 3.00
CA ALA A 132 -2.19 -13.49 4.00
C ALA A 132 -0.74 -13.07 3.69
N TYR A 133 -0.33 -13.11 2.42
CA TYR A 133 0.97 -12.62 1.98
C TYR A 133 1.15 -11.13 2.30
N PHE A 134 0.14 -10.30 2.01
CA PHE A 134 0.18 -8.87 2.32
C PHE A 134 0.30 -8.60 3.83
N LEU A 135 -0.49 -9.29 4.65
CA LEU A 135 -0.43 -9.14 6.11
C LEU A 135 0.94 -9.54 6.67
N TRP A 136 1.47 -10.69 6.22
CA TRP A 136 2.82 -11.11 6.56
C TRP A 136 3.87 -10.09 6.10
N TYR A 137 3.74 -9.58 4.87
CA TYR A 137 4.65 -8.59 4.31
C TYR A 137 4.71 -7.32 5.15
N VAL A 138 3.56 -6.79 5.59
CA VAL A 138 3.49 -5.60 6.45
C VAL A 138 4.27 -5.82 7.74
N LEU A 139 3.97 -6.91 8.47
CA LEU A 139 4.64 -7.20 9.74
C LEU A 139 6.15 -7.42 9.56
N ALA A 140 6.54 -8.17 8.52
CA ALA A 140 7.94 -8.41 8.20
C ALA A 140 8.67 -7.13 7.79
N ALA A 141 8.01 -6.22 7.06
CA ALA A 141 8.60 -4.97 6.60
C ALA A 141 8.84 -4.00 7.77
N PHE A 142 7.87 -3.86 8.70
CA PHE A 142 8.05 -3.09 9.92
C PHE A 142 9.15 -3.68 10.80
N LYS A 143 9.14 -5.01 11.03
CA LYS A 143 10.18 -5.69 11.80
C LYS A 143 11.57 -5.46 11.21
N THR A 144 11.71 -5.56 9.89
CA THR A 144 13.00 -5.40 9.20
C THR A 144 13.48 -3.94 9.20
N MET A 145 12.58 -2.97 9.03
CA MET A 145 12.95 -1.56 9.01
C MET A 145 13.34 -1.03 10.38
N PHE A 146 12.56 -1.34 11.42
CA PHE A 146 12.74 -0.74 12.75
C PHE A 146 13.53 -1.62 13.72
N GLN A 147 13.78 -2.89 13.39
CA GLN A 147 14.57 -3.84 14.20
C GLN A 147 14.05 -4.01 15.66
N GLU A 148 12.78 -3.68 15.90
CA GLU A 148 12.10 -3.71 17.20
C GLU A 148 11.64 -5.12 17.60
N SER A 149 11.25 -5.36 18.85
CA SER A 149 10.71 -6.66 19.28
C SER A 149 9.41 -7.02 18.52
N PHE A 150 9.10 -8.31 18.39
CA PHE A 150 7.94 -8.76 17.60
C PHE A 150 6.62 -8.20 18.15
N LEU A 151 6.45 -8.18 19.47
CA LEU A 151 5.26 -7.63 20.13
C LEU A 151 5.16 -6.11 19.97
N SER A 152 6.27 -5.37 20.12
CA SER A 152 6.35 -3.93 19.83
C SER A 152 5.96 -3.64 18.38
N THR A 153 6.46 -4.47 17.45
CA THR A 153 6.15 -4.37 16.02
C THR A 153 4.66 -4.53 15.76
N ILE A 154 4.03 -5.60 16.27
CA ILE A 154 2.60 -5.85 16.10
C ILE A 154 1.77 -4.72 16.69
N LEU A 155 2.04 -4.32 17.94
CA LEU A 155 1.25 -3.29 18.61
C LEU A 155 1.38 -1.92 17.93
N LYS A 156 2.61 -1.49 17.61
CA LYS A 156 2.84 -0.20 16.94
C LYS A 156 2.29 -0.20 15.51
N SER A 157 2.55 -1.25 14.72
CA SER A 157 2.03 -1.33 13.35
C SER A 157 0.51 -1.48 13.31
N GLY A 158 -0.09 -2.23 14.24
CA GLY A 158 -1.53 -2.32 14.40
C GLY A 158 -2.17 -0.98 14.79
N ALA A 159 -1.57 -0.24 15.73
CA ALA A 159 -2.04 1.09 16.11
C ALA A 159 -1.92 2.09 14.94
N ILE A 160 -0.82 2.09 14.21
CA ILE A 160 -0.64 2.90 13.00
C ILE A 160 -1.73 2.55 11.97
N TYR A 161 -1.96 1.27 11.70
CA TYR A 161 -2.97 0.83 10.74
C TYR A 161 -4.38 1.26 11.17
N PHE A 162 -4.71 1.13 12.45
CA PHE A 162 -5.99 1.57 12.99
C PHE A 162 -6.21 3.08 12.80
N VAL A 163 -5.23 3.91 13.19
CA VAL A 163 -5.30 5.37 13.01
C VAL A 163 -5.37 5.75 11.53
N TYR A 164 -4.62 5.04 10.69
CA TYR A 164 -4.63 5.24 9.24
C TYR A 164 -6.00 4.91 8.61
N MET A 165 -6.61 3.79 8.99
CA MET A 165 -7.95 3.40 8.52
C MET A 165 -9.03 4.36 9.01
N ALA A 166 -8.95 4.84 10.26
CA ALA A 166 -9.87 5.85 10.77
C ALA A 166 -9.76 7.18 9.98
N THR A 167 -8.54 7.62 9.69
CA THR A 167 -8.28 8.83 8.88
C THR A 167 -8.80 8.68 7.47
N LEU A 168 -8.56 7.53 6.85
CA LEU A 168 -9.07 7.19 5.52
C LEU A 168 -10.60 7.19 5.50
N GLY A 169 -11.26 6.62 6.51
CA GLY A 169 -12.72 6.64 6.65
C GLY A 169 -13.28 8.06 6.74
N LEU A 170 -12.68 8.94 7.56
CA LEU A 170 -13.08 10.35 7.66
C LEU A 170 -12.89 11.10 6.34
N VAL A 171 -11.78 10.85 5.63
CA VAL A 171 -11.53 11.47 4.32
C VAL A 171 -12.59 11.03 3.30
N PHE A 172 -12.97 9.75 3.30
CA PHE A 172 -14.05 9.28 2.43
C PHE A 172 -15.39 9.88 2.80
N ASP A 173 -15.71 9.98 4.09
CA ASP A 173 -16.96 10.58 4.57
C ASP A 173 -17.08 12.06 4.15
N VAL A 174 -16.01 12.85 4.31
CA VAL A 174 -15.97 14.27 3.91
C VAL A 174 -16.06 14.47 2.39
N ILE A 175 -15.60 13.50 1.60
CA ILE A 175 -15.59 13.61 0.13
C ILE A 175 -16.87 13.06 -0.51
N LEU A 176 -17.45 12.00 0.08
CA LEU A 176 -18.64 11.33 -0.45
C LEU A 176 -19.96 11.81 0.18
N GLY A 177 -19.90 12.43 1.36
CA GLY A 177 -21.02 13.09 2.03
C GLY A 177 -21.26 14.52 1.55
#